data_AF-A0A833UFJ1-F1
#
_entry.id   AF-A0A833UFJ1-F1
#
_cell.length_a   1.000
_cell.length_b   1.000
_cell.length_c   1.000
_cell.angle_alpha   90.00
_cell.angle_beta   90.00
_cell.angle_gamma   90.00
#
_symmetry.space_group_name_H-M   'P 1'
#
loop_
_entity.id
_entity.type
_entity.pdbx_description
1 polymer ?
#
loop_
_entity_poly.entity_id
_entity_poly.type
_entity_poly.pdbx_seq_one_letter_code
_entity_poly.pdbx_strand_id
1 'polypeptide(L)'
;LFFYYYYFFCSHAILIYLACAFPRVADHWYPADVSRTAKIHSVLDWHHSNLRQGAASFVFNTVLAPALGFPLNPQAASQAEKLLSSSLSKIESIWLKGNGRFLLGGFQPSIADLSLVCEIMQLEVLDEKDHSRILGPHKKVQQWIEDTRNATRPHFDEVHTILYKAKTKLAVQRSVRGNSETESSIKKLPSKM
;
A
#
# COMPACT_ATOMS: atom_id res chain seq x y z
N LEU A 1 19.25 37.17 -9.45
CA LEU A 1 18.96 35.74 -9.19
C LEU A 1 17.46 35.60 -9.01
N PHE A 2 16.76 35.02 -9.99
CA PHE A 2 15.35 34.65 -9.80
C PHE A 2 15.31 33.38 -8.94
N PHE A 3 14.89 33.50 -7.69
CA PHE A 3 14.49 32.35 -6.89
C PHE A 3 13.12 31.89 -7.41
N TYR A 4 13.11 30.95 -8.36
CA TYR A 4 11.90 30.22 -8.69
C TYR A 4 11.61 29.25 -7.54
N TYR A 5 10.55 29.51 -6.80
CA TYR A 5 9.98 28.53 -5.89
C TYR A 5 9.31 27.44 -6.73
N TYR A 6 9.94 26.27 -6.81
CA TYR A 6 9.36 25.11 -7.48
C TYR A 6 8.47 24.36 -6.50
N TYR A 7 7.18 24.27 -6.82
CA TYR A 7 6.23 23.43 -6.11
C TYR A 7 6.09 22.11 -6.86
N PHE A 8 6.51 21.02 -6.23
CA PHE A 8 6.31 19.67 -6.77
C PHE A 8 5.07 19.04 -6.16
N PHE A 9 4.21 18.50 -7.01
CA PHE A 9 3.05 17.70 -6.64
C PHE A 9 3.27 16.28 -7.17
N CYS A 10 2.70 15.27 -6.50
CA CYS A 10 2.96 13.82 -6.69
C CYS A 10 4.27 13.32 -6.03
N SER A 11 4.16 12.27 -5.22
CA SER A 11 5.28 11.65 -4.50
C SER A 11 6.37 11.14 -5.44
N HIS A 12 6.01 10.62 -6.63
CA HIS A 12 6.99 10.14 -7.60
C HIS A 12 7.90 11.26 -8.13
N ALA A 13 7.33 12.42 -8.45
CA ALA A 13 8.11 13.58 -8.90
C ALA A 13 9.05 14.09 -7.80
N ILE A 14 8.58 14.10 -6.55
CA ILE A 14 9.40 14.48 -5.39
C ILE A 14 10.55 13.48 -5.20
N LEU A 15 10.27 12.17 -5.24
CA LEU A 15 11.31 11.14 -5.09
C LEU A 15 12.39 11.24 -6.18
N ILE A 16 11.99 11.46 -7.44
CA ILE A 16 12.94 11.67 -8.56
C ILE A 16 13.77 12.93 -8.32
N TYR A 17 13.12 14.04 -7.96
CA TYR A 17 13.84 15.28 -7.65
C TYR A 17 14.87 15.08 -6.53
N LEU A 18 14.47 14.44 -5.43
CA LEU A 18 15.38 14.14 -4.32
C LEU A 18 16.54 13.23 -4.74
N ALA A 19 16.29 12.24 -5.59
CA ALA A 19 17.36 11.36 -6.07
C ALA A 19 18.36 12.10 -6.95
N CYS A 20 17.89 13.01 -7.81
CA CYS A 20 18.73 13.78 -8.73
C CYS A 20 19.44 14.97 -8.07
N ALA A 21 18.77 15.68 -7.16
CA ALA A 21 19.26 16.94 -6.59
C ALA A 21 20.33 16.73 -5.51
N PHE A 22 20.42 15.53 -4.93
CA PHE A 22 21.29 15.24 -3.80
C PHE A 22 22.34 14.17 -4.18
N PRO A 23 23.59 14.55 -4.49
CA PRO A 23 24.63 13.62 -4.96
C PRO A 23 25.02 12.50 -3.97
N ARG A 24 24.60 12.60 -2.71
CA ARG A 24 24.80 11.56 -1.69
C ARG A 24 23.77 10.43 -1.77
N VAL A 25 22.70 10.60 -2.54
CA VAL A 25 21.72 9.52 -2.77
C VAL A 25 22.38 8.49 -3.69
N ALA A 26 22.34 7.23 -3.27
CA ALA A 26 22.96 6.15 -4.03
C ALA A 26 22.27 5.94 -5.39
N ASP A 27 23.06 5.69 -6.44
CA ASP A 27 22.60 5.58 -7.84
C ASP A 27 21.49 4.52 -8.04
N HIS A 28 21.49 3.45 -7.24
CA HIS A 28 20.49 2.39 -7.36
C HIS A 28 19.04 2.87 -7.13
N TRP A 29 18.83 3.98 -6.40
CA TRP A 29 17.51 4.55 -6.19
C TRP A 29 16.89 5.08 -7.49
N TYR A 30 17.69 5.78 -8.30
CA TYR A 30 17.29 6.36 -9.58
C TYR A 30 18.52 6.44 -10.51
N PRO A 31 18.83 5.35 -11.23
CA PRO A 31 20.08 5.21 -11.94
C PRO A 31 20.16 6.09 -13.20
N ALA A 32 21.36 6.60 -13.51
CA ALA A 32 21.57 7.42 -14.70
C ALA A 32 21.36 6.66 -16.03
N ASP A 33 21.39 5.32 -16.03
CA ASP A 33 21.10 4.51 -17.21
C ASP A 33 19.65 4.72 -17.69
N VAL A 34 19.52 5.21 -18.91
CA VAL A 34 18.22 5.57 -19.53
C VAL A 34 17.29 4.37 -19.61
N SER A 35 17.81 3.18 -19.90
CA SER A 35 17.00 1.97 -20.03
C SER A 35 16.41 1.52 -18.69
N ARG A 36 17.19 1.58 -17.61
CA ARG A 36 16.73 1.30 -16.24
C ARG A 36 15.73 2.37 -15.77
N THR A 37 16.02 3.64 -16.03
CA THR A 37 15.12 4.74 -15.68
C THR A 37 13.78 4.64 -16.39
N ALA A 38 13.76 4.30 -17.69
CA ALA A 38 12.51 4.09 -18.43
C ALA A 38 11.65 2.95 -17.83
N LYS A 39 12.29 1.87 -17.35
CA LYS A 39 11.59 0.78 -16.66
C LYS A 39 11.04 1.22 -15.30
N ILE A 40 11.79 2.00 -14.53
CA ILE A 40 11.31 2.58 -13.26
C ILE A 40 10.09 3.45 -13.52
N HIS A 41 10.14 4.37 -14.49
CA HIS A 41 8.98 5.19 -14.86
C HIS A 41 7.77 4.34 -15.26
N SER A 42 7.98 3.27 -16.03
CA SER A 42 6.90 2.35 -16.41
C SER A 42 6.19 1.76 -15.18
N VAL A 43 6.93 1.44 -14.11
CA VAL A 43 6.34 0.92 -12.87
C VAL A 43 5.60 2.03 -12.10
N LEU A 44 6.19 3.22 -11.98
CA LEU A 44 5.61 4.36 -11.28
C LEU A 44 4.33 4.86 -11.94
N ASP A 45 4.27 4.89 -13.27
CA ASP A 45 3.06 5.27 -14.01
C ASP A 45 1.97 4.19 -13.90
N TRP A 46 2.37 2.91 -14.03
CA TRP A 46 1.46 1.79 -13.85
C TRP A 46 0.83 1.78 -12.44
N HIS A 47 1.59 2.12 -11.40
CA HIS A 47 1.15 2.12 -10.01
C HIS A 47 -0.13 2.94 -9.77
N HIS A 48 -0.25 4.13 -10.36
CA HIS A 48 -1.35 5.06 -10.08
C HIS A 48 -2.73 4.49 -10.36
N SER A 49 -2.94 3.97 -11.57
CA SER A 49 -4.25 3.46 -12.02
C SER A 49 -4.45 1.96 -11.76
N ASN A 50 -3.51 1.31 -11.08
CA ASN A 50 -3.56 -0.11 -10.76
C ASN A 50 -3.45 -0.30 -9.25
N LEU A 51 -2.24 -0.50 -8.74
CA LEU A 51 -2.02 -0.85 -7.35
C LEU A 51 -2.59 0.20 -6.39
N ARG A 52 -2.31 1.49 -6.62
CA ARG A 52 -2.80 2.58 -5.75
C ARG A 52 -4.31 2.68 -5.78
N GLN A 53 -4.90 2.70 -6.98
CA GLN A 53 -6.35 2.75 -7.12
C GLN A 53 -7.01 1.55 -6.43
N GLY A 54 -6.49 0.33 -6.62
CA GLY A 54 -7.02 -0.88 -5.98
C GLY A 54 -6.88 -0.87 -4.46
N ALA A 55 -5.66 -0.67 -3.95
CA ALA A 55 -5.36 -0.71 -2.52
C ALA A 55 -6.09 0.40 -1.75
N ALA A 56 -5.93 1.66 -2.17
CA ALA A 56 -6.54 2.79 -1.49
C ALA A 56 -8.07 2.72 -1.50
N SER A 57 -8.66 2.35 -2.65
CA SER A 57 -10.13 2.20 -2.74
C SER A 57 -10.62 1.06 -1.88
N PHE A 58 -9.90 -0.06 -1.83
CA PHE A 58 -10.28 -1.19 -0.99
C PHE A 58 -10.25 -0.80 0.48
N VAL A 59 -9.12 -0.30 0.98
CA VAL A 59 -8.95 0.17 2.37
C VAL A 59 -9.98 1.23 2.73
N PHE A 60 -10.25 2.19 1.84
CA PHE A 60 -11.24 3.21 2.09
C PHE A 60 -12.64 2.61 2.26
N ASN A 61 -13.10 1.79 1.32
CA ASN A 61 -14.47 1.28 1.31
C ASN A 61 -14.73 0.20 2.37
N THR A 62 -13.70 -0.52 2.83
CA THR A 62 -13.86 -1.59 3.85
C THR A 62 -13.51 -1.15 5.26
N VAL A 63 -12.59 -0.19 5.42
CA VAL A 63 -12.05 0.18 6.74
C VAL A 63 -12.35 1.63 7.09
N LEU A 64 -11.90 2.57 6.27
CA LEU A 64 -11.91 3.99 6.67
C LEU A 64 -13.30 4.60 6.61
N ALA A 65 -14.04 4.39 5.52
CA ALA A 65 -15.39 4.94 5.37
C ALA A 65 -16.31 4.48 6.52
N PRO A 66 -16.39 3.19 6.88
CA PRO A 66 -17.19 2.76 8.03
C PRO A 66 -16.71 3.32 9.37
N ALA A 67 -15.39 3.45 9.57
CA ALA A 67 -14.82 4.01 10.80
C ALA A 67 -15.11 5.52 10.95
N LEU A 68 -15.34 6.21 9.83
CA LEU A 68 -15.73 7.61 9.77
C LEU A 68 -17.27 7.81 9.77
N GLY A 69 -18.04 6.73 9.90
CA GLY A 69 -19.51 6.79 9.91
C GLY A 69 -20.16 6.94 8.53
N PHE A 70 -19.39 6.81 7.44
CA PHE A 70 -19.94 6.75 6.09
C PHE A 70 -20.59 5.39 5.81
N PRO A 71 -21.58 5.33 4.90
CA PRO A 71 -22.20 4.07 4.51
C PRO A 71 -21.20 3.12 3.87
N LEU A 72 -21.40 1.82 4.08
CA LEU A 72 -20.67 0.77 3.39
C LEU A 72 -20.99 0.82 1.89
N ASN A 73 -19.97 0.59 1.06
CA ASN A 73 -20.15 0.38 -0.38
C ASN A 73 -19.53 -0.96 -0.80
N PRO A 74 -20.26 -2.08 -0.63
CA PRO A 74 -19.75 -3.42 -0.93
C PRO A 74 -19.40 -3.61 -2.41
N GLN A 75 -20.11 -2.94 -3.32
CA GLN A 75 -19.84 -3.00 -4.75
C GLN A 75 -18.49 -2.35 -5.07
N ALA A 76 -18.23 -1.14 -4.57
CA ALA A 76 -16.95 -0.46 -4.75
C ALA A 76 -15.80 -1.25 -4.10
N ALA A 77 -16.02 -1.79 -2.89
CA ALA A 77 -15.04 -2.65 -2.24
C ALA A 77 -14.70 -3.89 -3.09
N SER A 78 -15.70 -4.59 -3.63
CA SER A 78 -15.48 -5.77 -4.49
C SER A 78 -14.75 -5.44 -5.78
N GLN A 79 -15.07 -4.31 -6.42
CA GLN A 79 -14.37 -3.84 -7.63
C GLN A 79 -12.91 -3.48 -7.32
N ALA A 80 -12.68 -2.77 -6.21
CA ALA A 80 -11.34 -2.41 -5.76
C ALA A 80 -10.51 -3.66 -5.42
N GLU A 81 -11.11 -4.66 -4.79
CA GLU A 81 -10.44 -5.92 -4.45
C GLU A 81 -10.00 -6.70 -5.70
N LYS A 82 -10.83 -6.73 -6.76
CA LYS A 82 -10.46 -7.34 -8.04
C LYS A 82 -9.26 -6.64 -8.66
N LEU A 83 -9.25 -5.31 -8.65
CA LEU A 83 -8.14 -4.51 -9.17
C LEU A 83 -6.86 -4.72 -8.35
N LEU A 84 -6.98 -4.74 -7.02
CA LEU A 84 -5.87 -5.01 -6.11
C LEU A 84 -5.28 -6.41 -6.35
N SER A 85 -6.12 -7.45 -6.41
CA SER A 85 -5.69 -8.83 -6.65
C SER A 85 -4.99 -8.99 -8.00
N SER A 86 -5.53 -8.34 -9.05
CA SER A 86 -4.89 -8.28 -10.37
C SER A 86 -3.53 -7.57 -10.30
N SER A 87 -3.44 -6.49 -9.54
CA SER A 87 -2.20 -5.72 -9.36
C SER A 87 -1.13 -6.52 -8.63
N LEU A 88 -1.47 -7.21 -7.54
CA LEU A 88 -0.56 -8.09 -6.80
C LEU A 88 -0.05 -9.23 -7.70
N SER A 89 -0.93 -9.85 -8.49
CA SER A 89 -0.56 -10.86 -9.49
C SER A 89 0.41 -10.31 -10.54
N LYS A 90 0.21 -9.06 -10.99
CA LYS A 90 1.09 -8.38 -11.95
C LYS A 90 2.47 -8.10 -11.36
N ILE A 91 2.53 -7.70 -10.08
CA ILE A 91 3.79 -7.51 -9.36
C ILE A 91 4.59 -8.81 -9.36
N GLU A 92 3.99 -9.95 -9.00
CA GLU A 92 4.71 -11.23 -8.99
C GLU A 92 5.13 -11.73 -10.37
N SER A 93 4.23 -11.64 -11.35
CA SER A 93 4.44 -12.24 -12.67
C SER A 93 5.31 -11.40 -13.61
N ILE A 94 5.33 -10.07 -13.41
CA ILE A 94 6.02 -9.15 -14.30
C ILE A 94 7.10 -8.37 -13.57
N TRP A 95 6.73 -7.63 -12.52
CA TRP A 95 7.66 -6.67 -11.92
C TRP A 95 8.73 -7.34 -11.05
N LEU A 96 8.42 -8.46 -10.42
CA LEU A 96 9.36 -9.31 -9.66
C LEU A 96 9.88 -10.49 -10.49
N LYS A 97 9.76 -10.44 -11.82
CA LYS A 97 10.33 -11.47 -12.69
C LYS A 97 11.86 -11.35 -12.73
N GLY A 98 12.54 -12.49 -12.73
CA GLY A 98 14.00 -12.59 -12.80
C GLY A 98 14.60 -13.13 -11.51
N ASN A 99 15.91 -12.97 -11.36
CA ASN A 99 16.69 -13.49 -10.22
C ASN A 99 17.02 -12.42 -9.17
N GLY A 100 16.57 -11.18 -9.40
CA GLY A 100 16.74 -10.09 -8.45
C GLY A 100 15.81 -10.22 -7.24
N ARG A 101 16.18 -9.54 -6.15
CA ARG A 101 15.38 -9.44 -4.92
C ARG A 101 14.34 -8.31 -4.98
N PHE A 102 14.55 -7.36 -5.88
CA PHE A 102 13.76 -6.15 -6.04
C PHE A 102 13.09 -6.11 -7.42
N LEU A 103 12.18 -5.15 -7.60
CA LEU A 103 11.49 -4.95 -8.87
C LEU A 103 12.49 -4.79 -10.02
N LEU A 104 12.04 -5.14 -11.22
CA LEU A 104 12.82 -5.06 -12.47
C LEU A 104 14.07 -5.96 -12.47
N GLY A 105 14.09 -6.99 -11.62
CA GLY A 105 15.23 -7.89 -11.47
C GLY A 105 16.43 -7.26 -10.76
N GLY A 106 16.19 -6.20 -9.97
CA GLY A 106 17.24 -5.50 -9.23
C GLY A 106 17.81 -6.32 -8.07
N PHE A 107 19.11 -6.16 -7.81
CA PHE A 107 19.77 -6.67 -6.59
C PHE A 107 19.83 -5.61 -5.47
N GLN A 108 19.44 -4.38 -5.78
CA GLN A 108 19.24 -3.27 -4.84
C GLN A 108 17.88 -2.61 -5.12
N PRO A 109 17.22 -2.02 -4.12
CA PRO A 109 15.91 -1.39 -4.29
C PRO A 109 16.01 -0.10 -5.11
N SER A 110 14.92 0.28 -5.76
CA SER A 110 14.77 1.56 -6.45
C SER A 110 13.62 2.37 -5.85
N ILE A 111 13.41 3.60 -6.34
CA ILE A 111 12.22 4.38 -5.97
C ILE A 111 10.90 3.68 -6.35
N ALA A 112 10.93 2.76 -7.32
CA ALA A 112 9.76 1.94 -7.65
C ALA A 112 9.42 0.99 -6.50
N ASP A 113 10.43 0.39 -5.86
CA ASP A 113 10.23 -0.51 -4.74
C ASP A 113 9.59 0.21 -3.55
N LEU A 114 10.13 1.38 -3.19
CA LEU A 114 9.57 2.22 -2.13
C LEU A 114 8.10 2.59 -2.41
N SER A 115 7.79 3.06 -3.62
CA SER A 115 6.43 3.50 -3.96
C SER A 115 5.41 2.38 -3.86
N LEU A 116 5.72 1.19 -4.40
CA LEU A 116 4.78 0.07 -4.40
C LEU A 116 4.67 -0.59 -3.03
N VAL A 117 5.78 -0.76 -2.29
CA VAL A 117 5.72 -1.34 -0.94
C VAL A 117 4.93 -0.44 0.00
N CYS A 118 5.19 0.86 0.03
CA CYS A 118 4.44 1.80 0.88
C CYS A 118 2.92 1.78 0.60
N GLU A 119 2.51 1.51 -0.65
CA GLU A 119 1.11 1.35 -1.01
C GLU A 119 0.53 0.04 -0.44
N ILE A 120 1.26 -1.08 -0.55
CA ILE A 120 0.82 -2.36 0.00
C ILE A 120 0.79 -2.34 1.53
N MET A 121 1.71 -1.63 2.17
CA MET A 121 1.70 -1.48 3.62
C MET A 121 0.41 -0.85 4.16
N GLN A 122 -0.33 -0.08 3.36
CA GLN A 122 -1.65 0.43 3.76
C GLN A 122 -2.64 -0.70 4.09
N LEU A 123 -2.45 -1.91 3.53
CA LEU A 123 -3.29 -3.08 3.83
C LEU A 123 -3.12 -3.57 5.28
N GLU A 124 -2.09 -3.14 6.01
CA GLU A 124 -1.91 -3.50 7.42
C GLU A 124 -3.08 -3.06 8.31
N VAL A 125 -3.88 -2.06 7.89
CA VAL A 125 -5.05 -1.60 8.65
C VAL A 125 -6.29 -2.51 8.49
N LEU A 126 -6.23 -3.47 7.57
CA LEU A 126 -7.26 -4.51 7.43
C LEU A 126 -7.30 -5.40 8.67
N ASP A 127 -8.41 -6.11 8.87
CA ASP A 127 -8.40 -7.23 9.81
C ASP A 127 -7.55 -8.39 9.28
N GLU A 128 -7.16 -9.30 10.18
CA GLU A 128 -6.29 -10.44 9.85
C GLU A 128 -6.88 -11.35 8.78
N LYS A 129 -8.22 -11.47 8.72
CA LYS A 129 -8.89 -12.34 7.76
C LYS A 129 -8.75 -11.78 6.35
N ASP A 130 -9.06 -10.50 6.15
CA ASP A 130 -8.96 -9.85 4.85
C ASP A 130 -7.50 -9.67 4.42
N HIS A 131 -6.61 -9.30 5.35
CA HIS A 131 -5.18 -9.21 5.07
C HIS A 131 -4.63 -10.57 4.57
N SER A 132 -4.88 -11.64 5.33
CA SER A 132 -4.43 -12.99 4.97
C SER A 132 -5.05 -13.48 3.66
N ARG A 133 -6.32 -13.17 3.41
CA ARG A 133 -7.03 -13.56 2.19
C ARG A 133 -6.46 -12.87 0.95
N ILE A 134 -6.10 -11.60 1.07
CA ILE A 134 -5.59 -10.78 -0.04
C ILE A 134 -4.11 -11.03 -0.30
N LEU A 135 -3.26 -10.93 0.72
CA LEU A 135 -1.81 -11.06 0.56
C LEU A 135 -1.34 -12.50 0.63
N GLY A 136 -2.07 -13.40 1.30
CA GLY A 136 -1.69 -14.79 1.52
C GLY A 136 -1.25 -15.57 0.27
N PRO A 137 -1.96 -15.44 -0.87
CA PRO A 137 -1.58 -16.10 -2.13
C PRO A 137 -0.27 -15.58 -2.75
N HIS A 138 0.17 -14.36 -2.42
CA HIS A 138 1.26 -13.67 -3.09
C HIS A 138 2.59 -13.77 -2.32
N LYS A 139 3.15 -14.98 -2.26
CA LYS A 139 4.36 -15.26 -1.48
C LYS A 139 5.60 -14.49 -1.95
N LYS A 140 5.74 -14.22 -3.26
CA LYS A 140 6.87 -13.44 -3.76
C LYS A 140 6.74 -11.97 -3.37
N VAL A 141 5.52 -11.44 -3.38
CA VAL A 141 5.26 -10.07 -2.89
C VAL A 141 5.60 -9.98 -1.40
N GLN A 142 5.17 -10.95 -0.58
CA GLN A 142 5.49 -10.97 0.86
C GLN A 142 7.01 -10.96 1.11
N GLN A 143 7.75 -11.83 0.41
CA GLN A 143 9.21 -11.87 0.53
C GLN A 143 9.87 -10.56 0.07
N TRP A 144 9.40 -9.99 -1.05
CA TRP A 144 9.92 -8.74 -1.57
C TRP A 144 9.66 -7.54 -0.64
N ILE A 145 8.51 -7.51 0.05
CA ILE A 145 8.23 -6.51 1.09
C ILE A 145 9.26 -6.63 2.23
N GLU A 146 9.53 -7.83 2.71
CA GLU A 146 10.53 -8.04 3.77
C GLU A 146 11.95 -7.71 3.29
N ASP A 147 12.31 -8.03 2.05
CA ASP A 147 13.58 -7.64 1.46
C ASP A 147 13.73 -6.11 1.37
N THR A 148 12.67 -5.41 0.95
CA THR A 148 12.62 -3.94 0.89
C THR A 148 12.69 -3.32 2.28
N ARG A 149 11.95 -3.88 3.24
CA ARG A 149 12.02 -3.50 4.65
C ARG A 149 13.44 -3.63 5.19
N ASN A 150 14.09 -4.78 5.00
CA ASN A 150 15.45 -5.02 5.45
C ASN A 150 16.46 -4.04 4.82
N ALA A 151 16.31 -3.72 3.53
CA ALA A 151 17.18 -2.77 2.83
C ALA A 151 16.99 -1.30 3.28
N THR A 152 15.88 -0.99 3.97
CA THR A 152 15.48 0.39 4.31
C THR A 152 15.26 0.61 5.81
N ARG A 153 15.65 -0.35 6.64
CA ARG A 153 15.71 -0.18 8.10
C ARG A 153 16.78 0.84 8.51
N PRO A 154 16.57 1.61 9.60
CA PRO A 154 15.41 1.52 10.51
C PRO A 154 14.17 2.27 10.02
N HIS A 155 14.32 3.14 9.02
CA HIS A 155 13.28 4.10 8.62
C HIS A 155 11.97 3.43 8.18
N PHE A 156 12.05 2.25 7.53
CA PHE A 156 10.84 1.49 7.20
C PHE A 156 9.96 1.23 8.44
N ASP A 157 10.55 0.86 9.57
CA ASP A 157 9.81 0.50 10.78
C ASP A 157 9.24 1.75 11.46
N GLU A 158 10.04 2.81 11.50
CA GLU A 158 9.67 4.10 12.07
C GLU A 158 8.44 4.68 11.38
N VAL A 159 8.46 4.77 10.03
CA VAL A 159 7.39 5.42 9.27
C VAL A 159 6.09 4.60 9.26
N HIS A 160 6.18 3.26 9.25
CA HIS A 160 5.00 2.40 9.22
C HIS A 160 4.38 2.16 10.62
N THR A 161 5.04 2.60 11.71
CA THR A 161 4.48 2.53 13.07
C THR A 161 3.08 3.15 13.18
N ILE A 162 2.80 4.20 12.39
CA ILE A 162 1.48 4.84 12.38
C ILE A 162 0.36 3.90 11.90
N LEU A 163 0.66 2.99 10.96
CA LEU A 163 -0.30 2.04 10.43
C LEU A 163 -0.67 0.99 11.47
N TYR A 164 0.30 0.48 12.23
CA TYR A 164 0.04 -0.45 13.32
C TYR A 164 -0.79 0.19 14.43
N LYS A 165 -0.52 1.45 14.78
CA LYS A 165 -1.36 2.22 15.72
C LYS A 165 -2.79 2.38 15.19
N ALA A 166 -2.95 2.67 13.90
CA ALA A 166 -4.25 2.78 13.26
C ALA A 166 -5.00 1.44 13.29
N LYS A 167 -4.34 0.33 12.96
CA LYS A 167 -4.90 -1.04 13.02
C LYS A 167 -5.47 -1.35 14.40
N THR A 168 -4.72 -1.10 15.47
CA THR A 168 -5.20 -1.32 16.85
C THR A 168 -6.42 -0.47 17.17
N LYS A 169 -6.41 0.83 16.81
CA LYS A 169 -7.54 1.73 17.04
C LYS A 169 -8.80 1.26 16.30
N LEU A 170 -8.65 0.85 15.04
CA LEU A 170 -9.74 0.36 14.20
C LEU A 170 -10.32 -0.96 14.74
N ALA A 171 -9.47 -1.85 15.27
CA ALA A 171 -9.92 -3.10 15.90
C ALA A 171 -10.82 -2.82 17.12
N VAL A 172 -10.42 -1.88 17.99
CA VAL A 172 -11.23 -1.47 19.15
C VAL A 172 -12.57 -0.87 18.72
N GLN A 173 -12.58 -0.03 17.68
CA GLN A 173 -13.83 0.55 17.16
C GLN A 173 -14.78 -0.52 16.61
N ARG A 174 -14.26 -1.52 15.89
CA ARG A 174 -15.05 -2.64 15.36
C ARG A 174 -15.67 -3.47 16.49
N SER A 175 -14.92 -3.76 17.57
CA SER A 175 -15.46 -4.52 18.71
C SER A 175 -16.56 -3.76 19.45
N VAL A 176 -16.39 -2.45 19.67
CA VAL A 176 -17.42 -1.61 20.32
C VAL A 176 -18.70 -1.58 19.49
N ARG A 177 -18.56 -1.40 18.17
CA ARG A 177 -19.71 -1.42 17.24
C ARG A 177 -20.43 -2.77 17.25
N GLY A 178 -19.69 -3.87 17.14
CA GLY A 178 -20.26 -5.23 17.18
C GLY A 178 -21.05 -5.52 18.46
N ASN A 179 -20.54 -5.07 19.62
CA ASN A 179 -21.25 -5.20 20.90
C ASN A 179 -22.54 -4.37 20.92
N SER A 180 -22.51 -3.14 20.42
CA SER A 180 -23.72 -2.28 20.37
C SER A 180 -24.82 -2.82 19.46
N GLU A 181 -24.46 -3.38 18.30
CA GLU A 181 -25.42 -3.98 17.36
C GLU A 181 -26.04 -5.26 17.95
N THR A 182 -25.23 -6.06 18.66
CA THR A 182 -25.67 -7.27 19.37
C THR A 182 -26.65 -6.93 20.51
N GLU A 183 -26.32 -5.96 21.35
CA GLU A 183 -27.22 -5.49 22.44
C GLU A 183 -28.54 -4.92 21.91
N SER A 184 -28.50 -4.17 20.80
CA SER A 184 -29.71 -3.65 20.16
C SER A 184 -30.61 -4.77 19.59
N SER A 185 -30.00 -5.85 19.09
CA SER A 185 -30.72 -7.00 18.54
C SER A 185 -31.36 -7.86 19.63
N ILE A 186 -30.69 -8.03 20.77
CA ILE A 186 -31.24 -8.73 21.95
C ILE A 186 -32.45 -7.98 22.51
N LYS A 187 -32.41 -6.65 22.57
CA LYS A 187 -33.53 -5.82 23.04
C LYS A 187 -34.74 -5.80 22.09
N LYS A 188 -34.58 -6.21 20.83
CA LYS A 188 -35.66 -6.25 19.83
C LYS A 188 -36.37 -7.60 19.71
N LEU A 189 -35.94 -8.65 20.44
CA LEU A 189 -36.69 -9.91 20.47
C LEU A 189 -38.01 -9.69 21.24
N PRO A 190 -39.20 -9.88 20.62
CA PRO A 190 -40.44 -9.76 21.35
C PRO A 190 -40.55 -10.92 22.35
N SER A 191 -40.77 -10.58 23.63
CA SER A 191 -41.21 -11.51 24.66
C SER A 191 -42.51 -12.14 24.20
N LYS A 192 -42.46 -13.35 23.64
CA LYS A 192 -43.66 -14.15 23.40
C LYS A 192 -44.25 -14.52 24.77
N MET A 193 -45.35 -13.88 25.13
CA MET A 193 -46.38 -14.42 26.02
C MET A 193 -47.58 -14.85 25.16
#